data_AF-A0A7Y5MKY2-F1
#
_entry.id   AF-A0A7Y5MKY2-F1
#
_cell.length_a   1.000
_cell.length_b   1.000
_cell.length_c   1.000
_cell.angle_alpha   90.00
_cell.angle_beta   90.00
_cell.angle_gamma   90.00
#
_symmetry.space_group_name_H-M   'P 1'
#
loop_
_entity.id
_entity.type
_entity.pdbx_description
1 polymer ?
#
loop_
_entity_poly.entity_id
_entity_poly.type
_entity_poly.pdbx_seq_one_letter_code
_entity_poly.pdbx_strand_id
1 'polypeptide(L)'
;MPTFKGVTNNAAGLLNANITSGATSLTLQSGQGAKFPASNFWATIFSGTVEAANEIVLVGSRTGDVLSSIARAQQGTTAQAWSAGANVQILWTAGHATEIQDAVNAFALAGTLEVLHLLLPTAEPTDSLTDKIEIFTKKASSGKSTIGMRTDEGVEDLTTFQPVKALRIWVNGIEYRIALDPV
;
A
#
# COMPACT_ATOMS: atom_id res chain seq x y z
N MET A 1 6.71 -0.93 -3.43
CA MET A 1 5.26 -1.14 -3.58
C MET A 1 5.01 -2.64 -3.67
N PRO A 2 4.02 -3.19 -2.95
CA PRO A 2 3.63 -4.58 -3.17
C PRO A 2 3.16 -4.74 -4.62
N THR A 3 3.80 -5.63 -5.38
CA THR A 3 3.39 -5.95 -6.74
C THR A 3 2.23 -6.94 -6.65
N PHE A 4 1.02 -6.46 -6.97
CA PHE A 4 -0.16 -7.32 -7.05
C PHE A 4 0.04 -8.42 -8.09
N LYS A 5 -0.52 -9.60 -7.78
CA LYS A 5 -0.53 -10.73 -8.70
C LYS A 5 -1.47 -10.47 -9.87
N GLY A 6 -1.16 -11.07 -11.02
CA GLY A 6 -1.99 -11.03 -12.21
C GLY A 6 -3.33 -11.71 -11.99
N VAL A 7 -4.39 -11.14 -12.56
CA VAL A 7 -5.76 -11.63 -12.46
C VAL A 7 -6.41 -11.70 -13.84
N THR A 8 -7.23 -12.72 -14.04
CA THR A 8 -8.05 -12.93 -15.25
C THR A 8 -9.33 -13.65 -14.83
N ASN A 9 -10.45 -13.34 -15.48
CA ASN A 9 -11.73 -13.98 -15.17
C ASN A 9 -11.69 -15.48 -15.53
N ASN A 10 -12.11 -16.34 -14.59
CA ASN A 10 -12.40 -17.75 -14.84
C ASN A 10 -11.26 -18.52 -15.54
N ALA A 11 -10.00 -18.24 -15.19
CA ALA A 11 -8.86 -18.93 -15.78
C ALA A 11 -8.84 -20.40 -15.35
N ALA A 12 -9.06 -21.29 -16.31
CA ALA A 12 -9.11 -22.72 -16.10
C ALA A 12 -8.50 -23.48 -17.30
N GLY A 13 -7.65 -24.44 -16.98
CA GLY A 13 -7.01 -25.35 -17.91
C GLY A 13 -6.74 -26.72 -17.29
N LEU A 14 -6.23 -27.63 -18.10
CA LEU A 14 -5.87 -28.98 -17.75
C LEU A 14 -4.39 -29.18 -18.03
N LEU A 15 -3.75 -29.95 -17.15
CA LEU A 15 -2.36 -30.32 -17.29
C LEU A 15 -2.16 -31.24 -18.52
N ASN A 16 -1.20 -30.92 -19.38
CA ASN A 16 -0.92 -31.70 -20.60
C ASN A 16 -0.12 -32.99 -20.34
N ALA A 17 0.74 -32.98 -19.32
CA ALA A 17 1.63 -34.11 -18.98
C ALA A 17 1.84 -34.19 -17.47
N ASN A 18 2.15 -35.38 -16.96
CA ASN A 18 2.40 -35.59 -15.53
C ASN A 18 3.51 -34.65 -15.01
N ILE A 19 3.34 -34.13 -13.79
CA ILE A 19 4.37 -33.36 -13.07
C ILE A 19 4.70 -34.03 -11.74
N THR A 20 5.96 -33.95 -11.33
CA THR A 20 6.41 -34.39 -10.00
C THR A 20 6.18 -33.28 -8.97
N SER A 21 6.36 -33.60 -7.69
CA SER A 21 6.29 -32.60 -6.59
C SER A 21 7.38 -31.53 -6.69
N GLY A 22 8.50 -31.81 -7.36
CA GLY A 22 9.61 -30.88 -7.59
C GLY A 22 9.53 -30.08 -8.88
N ALA A 23 8.47 -30.25 -9.69
CA ALA A 23 8.37 -29.57 -10.97
C ALA A 23 8.22 -28.04 -10.79
N THR A 24 9.13 -27.29 -11.42
CA THR A 24 9.17 -25.82 -11.43
C THR A 24 8.54 -25.21 -12.68
N SER A 25 8.02 -26.06 -13.57
CA SER A 25 7.22 -25.68 -14.73
C SER A 25 6.14 -26.73 -14.97
N LEU A 26 5.06 -26.31 -15.62
CA LEU A 26 4.02 -27.20 -16.11
C LEU A 26 3.51 -26.72 -17.46
N THR A 27 2.98 -27.64 -18.26
CA THR A 27 2.40 -27.33 -19.57
C THR A 27 0.91 -27.61 -19.51
N LEU A 28 0.10 -26.62 -19.88
CA LEU A 28 -1.34 -26.78 -20.06
C LEU A 28 -1.63 -27.39 -21.43
N GLN A 29 -2.83 -27.96 -21.60
CA GLN A 29 -3.27 -28.41 -22.92
C GLN A 29 -3.28 -27.24 -23.93
N SER A 30 -3.10 -27.57 -25.20
CA SER A 30 -2.92 -26.60 -26.30
C SER A 30 -3.96 -25.47 -26.27
N GLY A 31 -3.48 -24.23 -26.30
CA GLY A 31 -4.27 -23.01 -26.33
C GLY A 31 -4.88 -22.58 -24.99
N GLN A 32 -4.76 -23.39 -23.93
CA GLN A 32 -5.38 -23.06 -22.63
C GLN A 32 -4.55 -22.06 -21.81
N GLY A 33 -3.25 -21.94 -22.07
CA GLY A 33 -2.41 -20.95 -21.42
C GLY A 33 -2.89 -19.52 -21.67
N ALA A 34 -3.48 -19.24 -22.84
CA ALA A 34 -4.03 -17.94 -23.20
C ALA A 34 -5.02 -17.37 -22.17
N LYS A 35 -5.68 -18.24 -21.38
CA LYS A 35 -6.67 -17.88 -20.35
C LYS A 35 -6.05 -17.33 -19.05
N PHE A 36 -4.75 -17.53 -18.84
CA PHE A 36 -4.04 -17.13 -17.63
C PHE A 36 -3.32 -15.78 -17.81
N PRO A 37 -2.96 -15.08 -16.72
CA PRO A 37 -2.14 -13.87 -16.80
C PRO A 37 -0.74 -14.16 -17.37
N ALA A 38 -0.11 -13.14 -17.96
CA ALA A 38 1.29 -13.24 -18.40
C ALA A 38 2.30 -13.03 -17.26
N SER A 39 1.93 -12.24 -16.26
CA SER A 39 2.71 -11.96 -15.05
C SER A 39 2.61 -13.09 -14.03
N ASN A 40 3.15 -12.91 -12.82
CA ASN A 40 3.00 -13.87 -11.75
C ASN A 40 1.55 -13.94 -11.22
N PHE A 41 1.08 -15.12 -10.85
CA PHE A 41 -0.28 -15.33 -10.33
C PHE A 41 -0.37 -16.56 -9.43
N TRP A 42 -1.38 -16.59 -8.56
CA TRP A 42 -1.73 -17.79 -7.80
C TRP A 42 -2.57 -18.73 -8.66
N ALA A 43 -2.29 -20.03 -8.59
CA ALA A 43 -3.12 -21.06 -9.19
C ALA A 43 -3.30 -22.23 -8.24
N THR A 44 -4.41 -22.95 -8.40
CA THR A 44 -4.71 -24.18 -7.67
C THR A 44 -4.69 -25.34 -8.65
N ILE A 45 -3.87 -26.35 -8.34
CA ILE A 45 -3.85 -27.64 -9.03
C ILE A 45 -4.70 -28.62 -8.22
N PHE A 46 -5.60 -29.35 -8.87
CA PHE A 46 -6.44 -30.33 -8.19
C PHE A 46 -6.97 -31.42 -9.13
N SER A 47 -7.38 -32.54 -8.56
CA SER A 47 -8.04 -33.65 -9.26
C SER A 47 -9.32 -34.01 -8.50
N GLY A 48 -10.43 -34.22 -9.22
CA GLY A 48 -11.74 -34.38 -8.58
C GLY A 48 -12.24 -33.04 -8.03
N THR A 49 -12.50 -32.96 -6.72
CA THR A 49 -12.91 -31.73 -6.04
C THR A 49 -11.73 -31.05 -5.36
N VAL A 50 -11.79 -29.72 -5.21
CA VAL A 50 -10.72 -28.93 -4.59
C VAL A 50 -10.55 -29.32 -3.12
N GLU A 51 -11.64 -29.60 -2.41
CA GLU A 51 -11.63 -29.95 -0.99
C GLU A 51 -10.96 -31.30 -0.71
N ALA A 52 -11.01 -32.22 -1.67
CA ALA A 52 -10.47 -33.57 -1.50
C ALA A 52 -8.94 -33.60 -1.69
N ALA A 53 -8.44 -32.93 -2.72
CA ALA A 53 -7.01 -32.88 -3.02
C ALA A 53 -6.69 -31.63 -3.85
N ASN A 54 -5.94 -30.70 -3.27
CA ASN A 54 -5.47 -29.52 -3.96
C ASN A 54 -4.03 -29.16 -3.59
N GLU A 55 -3.42 -28.36 -4.44
CA GLU A 55 -2.16 -27.69 -4.19
C GLU A 55 -2.24 -26.27 -4.74
N ILE A 56 -1.94 -25.28 -3.91
CA ILE A 56 -1.83 -23.89 -4.35
C ILE A 56 -0.36 -23.64 -4.73
N VAL A 57 -0.16 -23.00 -5.88
CA VAL A 57 1.16 -22.69 -6.43
C VAL A 57 1.25 -21.22 -6.80
N LEU A 58 2.45 -20.64 -6.72
CA LEU A 58 2.76 -19.35 -7.32
C LEU A 58 3.39 -19.60 -8.68
N VAL A 59 2.72 -19.17 -9.74
CA VAL A 59 3.28 -19.16 -11.09
C VAL A 59 4.04 -17.85 -11.27
N GLY A 60 5.27 -17.90 -11.76
CA GLY A 60 6.08 -16.70 -11.98
C GLY A 60 5.78 -16.02 -13.32
N SER A 61 5.57 -16.80 -14.38
CA SER A 61 5.25 -16.28 -15.71
C SER A 61 4.60 -17.34 -16.59
N ARG A 62 4.03 -16.89 -17.72
CA ARG A 62 3.48 -17.75 -18.77
C ARG A 62 4.11 -17.44 -20.13
N THR A 63 4.51 -18.48 -20.86
CA THR A 63 4.85 -18.39 -22.29
C THR A 63 4.04 -19.42 -23.08
N GLY A 64 3.11 -18.96 -23.91
CA GLY A 64 2.16 -19.86 -24.59
C GLY A 64 1.35 -20.69 -23.58
N ASP A 65 1.43 -22.01 -23.69
CA ASP A 65 0.79 -22.96 -22.76
C ASP A 65 1.68 -23.40 -21.59
N VAL A 66 2.92 -22.89 -21.51
CA VAL A 66 3.86 -23.24 -20.45
C VAL A 66 3.78 -22.21 -19.32
N LEU A 67 3.52 -22.71 -18.11
CA LEU A 67 3.62 -21.96 -16.86
C LEU A 67 4.99 -22.24 -16.24
N SER A 68 5.74 -21.18 -15.93
CA SER A 68 7.16 -21.25 -15.55
C SER A 68 7.45 -20.59 -14.21
N SER A 69 8.61 -20.93 -13.64
CA SER A 69 9.08 -20.41 -12.34
C SER A 69 8.07 -20.66 -11.22
N ILE A 70 7.54 -21.89 -11.19
CA ILE A 70 6.49 -22.28 -10.26
C ILE A 70 7.09 -22.55 -8.88
N ALA A 71 6.63 -21.82 -7.87
CA ALA A 71 6.82 -22.19 -6.47
C ALA A 71 5.65 -23.06 -6.01
N ARG A 72 5.95 -24.30 -5.65
CA ARG A 72 5.00 -25.34 -5.20
C ARG A 72 4.65 -25.19 -3.72
N ALA A 73 3.66 -25.92 -3.23
CA ALA A 73 3.30 -25.96 -1.79
C ALA A 73 3.08 -24.58 -1.13
N GLN A 74 2.26 -23.73 -1.75
CA GLN A 74 1.99 -22.39 -1.23
C GLN A 74 0.78 -22.38 -0.31
N GLN A 75 0.68 -21.33 0.52
CA GLN A 75 -0.48 -21.08 1.39
C GLN A 75 -0.85 -22.27 2.31
N GLY A 76 0.17 -23.01 2.77
CA GLY A 76 0.00 -24.16 3.68
C GLY A 76 -0.39 -25.48 3.00
N THR A 77 -0.45 -25.52 1.67
CA THR A 77 -0.66 -26.77 0.91
C THR A 77 0.64 -27.57 0.76
N THR A 78 0.53 -28.85 0.40
CA THR A 78 1.68 -29.75 0.22
C THR A 78 1.93 -30.02 -1.26
N ALA A 79 3.21 -29.96 -1.68
CA ALA A 79 3.60 -30.30 -3.04
C ALA A 79 3.44 -31.80 -3.31
N GLN A 80 2.75 -32.14 -4.39
CA GLN A 80 2.52 -33.53 -4.79
C GLN A 80 2.69 -33.76 -6.29
N ALA A 81 2.74 -35.02 -6.69
CA ALA A 81 2.71 -35.37 -8.11
C ALA A 81 1.29 -35.22 -8.66
N TRP A 82 1.15 -34.65 -9.85
CA TRP A 82 -0.13 -34.51 -10.54
C TRP A 82 -0.08 -35.22 -11.88
N SER A 83 -1.14 -35.95 -12.19
CA SER A 83 -1.28 -36.64 -13.47
C SER A 83 -1.79 -35.68 -14.55
N ALA A 84 -1.49 -35.97 -15.81
CA ALA A 84 -2.10 -35.30 -16.95
C ALA A 84 -3.63 -35.30 -16.82
N GLY A 85 -4.27 -34.20 -17.22
CA GLY A 85 -5.70 -33.98 -17.02
C GLY A 85 -6.07 -33.40 -15.65
N ALA A 86 -5.13 -33.23 -14.71
CA ALA A 86 -5.39 -32.46 -13.49
C ALA A 86 -5.82 -31.03 -13.83
N ASN A 87 -6.75 -30.48 -13.05
CA ASN A 87 -7.20 -29.10 -13.20
C ASN A 87 -6.11 -28.15 -12.73
N VAL A 88 -5.92 -27.06 -13.47
CA VAL A 88 -5.13 -25.90 -13.07
C VAL A 88 -6.04 -24.69 -13.23
N GLN A 89 -6.34 -23.98 -12.13
CA GLN A 89 -7.30 -22.88 -12.15
C GLN A 89 -6.85 -21.72 -11.27
N ILE A 90 -7.26 -20.50 -11.60
CA ILE A 90 -7.18 -19.38 -10.66
C ILE A 90 -8.45 -19.40 -9.82
N LEU A 91 -8.32 -19.89 -8.59
CA LEU A 91 -9.38 -19.85 -7.58
C LEU A 91 -9.05 -18.74 -6.58
N TRP A 92 -10.08 -18.05 -6.08
CA TRP A 92 -9.89 -17.09 -5.00
C TRP A 92 -9.44 -17.82 -3.74
N THR A 93 -8.43 -17.29 -3.06
CA THR A 93 -7.88 -17.88 -1.83
C THR A 93 -7.66 -16.80 -0.78
N ALA A 94 -7.43 -17.20 0.48
CA ALA A 94 -7.07 -16.27 1.53
C ALA A 94 -5.82 -15.43 1.17
N GLY A 95 -4.82 -16.02 0.50
CA GLY A 95 -3.63 -15.28 0.07
C GLY A 95 -3.94 -14.11 -0.86
N HIS A 96 -4.95 -14.21 -1.74
CA HIS A 96 -5.39 -13.07 -2.56
C HIS A 96 -5.95 -11.94 -1.69
N ALA A 97 -6.79 -12.27 -0.71
CA ALA A 97 -7.38 -11.29 0.20
C ALA A 97 -6.32 -10.65 1.10
N THR A 98 -5.37 -11.44 1.63
CA THR A 98 -4.27 -10.95 2.46
C THR A 98 -3.37 -10.00 1.69
N GLU A 99 -3.01 -10.30 0.44
CA GLU A 99 -2.20 -9.37 -0.38
C GLU A 99 -2.89 -8.01 -0.57
N ILE A 100 -4.22 -7.98 -0.72
CA ILE A 100 -5.00 -6.74 -0.79
C ILE A 100 -5.02 -6.04 0.57
N GLN A 101 -5.30 -6.77 1.65
CA GLN A 101 -5.33 -6.22 3.02
C GLN A 101 -3.97 -5.60 3.38
N ASP A 102 -2.88 -6.28 3.08
CA ASP A 102 -1.52 -5.80 3.34
C ASP A 102 -1.22 -4.53 2.55
N ALA A 103 -1.62 -4.47 1.27
CA ALA A 103 -1.44 -3.27 0.46
C ALA A 103 -2.27 -2.08 0.98
N VAL A 104 -3.52 -2.33 1.41
CA VAL A 104 -4.40 -1.32 2.01
C VAL A 104 -3.86 -0.84 3.37
N ASN A 105 -3.42 -1.77 4.21
CA ASN A 105 -2.81 -1.45 5.51
C ASN A 105 -1.49 -0.70 5.32
N ALA A 106 -0.67 -1.07 4.34
CA ALA A 106 0.54 -0.32 4.00
C ALA A 106 0.22 1.11 3.54
N PHE A 107 -0.88 1.33 2.81
CA PHE A 107 -1.34 2.68 2.48
C PHE A 107 -1.84 3.45 3.72
N ALA A 108 -2.59 2.79 4.61
CA ALA A 108 -3.08 3.40 5.85
C ALA A 108 -1.94 3.72 6.85
N LEU A 109 -0.90 2.88 6.88
CA LEU A 109 0.29 3.03 7.73
C LEU A 109 1.39 3.89 7.08
N ALA A 110 1.33 4.13 5.77
CA ALA A 110 2.06 5.21 5.10
C ALA A 110 1.49 6.59 5.50
N GLY A 111 1.01 6.71 6.73
CA GLY A 111 0.53 7.92 7.36
C GLY A 111 1.44 9.07 7.00
N THR A 112 0.79 10.15 6.56
CA THR A 112 1.36 11.41 6.11
C THR A 112 2.15 11.34 4.79
N LEU A 113 1.45 11.50 3.66
CA LEU A 113 1.84 12.62 2.79
C LEU A 113 1.94 13.83 3.71
N GLU A 114 3.01 14.61 3.62
CA GLU A 114 3.35 15.79 4.43
C GLU A 114 2.24 16.87 4.46
N VAL A 115 1.05 16.52 4.90
CA VAL A 115 -0.03 17.43 5.20
C VAL A 115 0.43 18.09 6.49
N LEU A 116 0.99 19.29 6.31
CA LEU A 116 1.07 20.33 7.31
C LEU A 116 0.02 20.09 8.40
N HIS A 117 0.46 19.71 9.60
CA HIS A 117 -0.42 19.53 10.75
C HIS A 117 -1.07 20.87 11.09
N LEU A 118 -2.20 21.18 10.46
CA LEU A 118 -3.08 22.26 10.87
C LEU A 118 -4.11 21.61 11.78
N LEU A 119 -3.73 21.47 13.05
CA LEU A 119 -4.66 21.07 14.09
C LEU A 119 -5.85 22.04 14.01
N LEU A 120 -7.06 21.52 13.86
CA LEU A 120 -8.30 22.27 14.08
C LEU A 120 -8.75 21.94 15.50
N PRO A 121 -8.12 22.49 16.55
CA PRO A 121 -8.53 22.14 17.88
C PRO A 121 -9.88 22.81 18.16
N THR A 122 -10.77 22.11 18.86
CA THR A 122 -12.08 22.63 19.29
C THR A 122 -11.96 23.63 20.45
N ALA A 123 -10.74 23.85 20.95
CA ALA A 123 -10.32 24.86 21.93
C ALA A 123 -8.86 25.28 21.64
N GLU A 124 -8.42 26.45 22.12
CA GLU A 124 -7.00 26.82 22.05
C GLU A 124 -6.16 25.80 22.85
N PRO A 125 -4.98 25.36 22.36
CA PRO A 125 -4.04 24.60 23.18
C PRO A 125 -3.70 25.40 24.43
N THR A 126 -3.84 24.79 25.61
CA THR A 126 -3.59 25.47 26.90
C THR A 126 -2.12 25.42 27.32
N ASP A 127 -1.36 24.48 26.76
CA ASP A 127 0.05 24.27 27.07
C ASP A 127 0.89 24.68 25.86
N SER A 128 1.90 25.52 26.10
CA SER A 128 2.87 25.84 25.08
C SER A 128 3.81 24.65 24.87
N LEU A 129 3.87 24.14 23.65
CA LEU A 129 4.81 23.06 23.31
C LEU A 129 6.20 23.67 23.10
N THR A 130 7.14 23.36 24.00
CA THR A 130 8.55 23.78 23.91
C THR A 130 9.15 23.37 22.55
N ASP A 131 9.91 24.27 21.93
CA ASP A 131 10.64 24.08 20.66
C ASP A 131 9.78 23.74 19.42
N LYS A 132 8.51 24.19 19.37
CA LYS A 132 7.65 24.04 18.17
C LYS A 132 7.05 25.36 17.67
N ILE A 133 6.72 25.39 16.38
CA ILE A 133 5.88 26.43 15.77
C ILE A 133 4.48 25.84 15.61
N GLU A 134 3.49 26.45 16.26
CA GLU A 134 2.08 26.03 16.17
C GLU A 134 1.30 26.97 15.23
N ILE A 135 0.51 26.38 14.33
CA ILE A 135 -0.49 27.09 13.51
C ILE A 135 -1.87 26.67 14.03
N PHE A 136 -2.61 27.62 14.58
CA PHE A 136 -3.93 27.38 15.14
C PHE A 136 -4.95 28.38 14.58
N THR A 137 -6.21 27.98 14.53
CA THR A 137 -7.31 28.89 14.22
C THR A 137 -8.05 29.25 15.51
N LYS A 138 -8.16 30.54 15.81
CA LYS A 138 -8.95 30.98 16.97
C LYS A 138 -10.44 30.85 16.70
N LYS A 139 -11.16 30.10 17.54
CA LYS A 139 -12.64 30.16 17.55
C LYS A 139 -13.07 31.48 18.15
N ALA A 140 -13.57 32.40 17.33
CA ALA A 140 -14.12 33.66 17.82
C ALA A 140 -15.52 33.42 18.44
N SER A 141 -15.76 33.92 19.66
CA SER A 141 -17.10 33.91 20.27
C SER A 141 -18.07 34.88 19.57
N SER A 142 -17.54 35.81 18.76
CA SER A 142 -18.22 36.51 17.66
C SER A 142 -17.15 37.15 16.74
N GLY A 143 -17.32 37.09 15.41
CA GLY A 143 -16.35 37.58 14.41
C GLY A 143 -15.65 36.49 13.58
N LYS A 144 -14.92 36.88 12.52
CA LYS A 144 -14.23 35.95 11.59
C LYS A 144 -13.01 35.30 12.27
N SER A 145 -12.88 33.98 12.20
CA SER A 145 -11.71 33.25 12.71
C SER A 145 -10.43 33.67 11.97
N THR A 146 -9.35 33.93 12.71
CA THR A 146 -8.03 34.30 12.17
C THR A 146 -7.04 33.16 12.34
N ILE A 147 -6.09 33.01 11.42
CA ILE A 147 -4.94 32.11 11.55
C ILE A 147 -3.92 32.78 12.48
N GLY A 148 -3.53 32.11 13.57
CA GLY A 148 -2.52 32.57 14.52
C GLY A 148 -1.23 31.75 14.42
N MET A 149 -0.09 32.42 14.63
CA MET A 149 1.24 31.79 14.80
C MET A 149 1.82 32.33 16.11
N ARG A 150 2.30 31.45 17.00
CA ARG A 150 2.96 31.83 18.26
C ARG A 150 4.32 31.16 18.36
N THR A 151 5.29 31.88 18.93
CA THR A 151 6.52 31.33 19.49
C THR A 151 6.59 31.76 20.95
N ASP A 152 7.09 30.89 21.83
CA ASP A 152 7.20 31.19 23.26
C ASP A 152 8.25 32.27 23.52
N GLU A 153 7.81 33.44 23.98
CA GLU A 153 8.31 34.15 25.17
C GLU A 153 7.82 35.61 25.17
N GLY A 154 7.11 36.00 26.23
CA GLY A 154 6.96 37.39 26.68
C GLY A 154 6.04 38.29 25.85
N VAL A 155 5.13 39.00 26.51
CA VAL A 155 4.56 40.23 25.94
C VAL A 155 5.66 41.28 26.01
N GLU A 156 6.46 41.41 24.95
CA GLU A 156 7.39 42.54 24.81
C GLU A 156 6.66 43.76 24.23
N ASP A 157 6.92 44.93 24.81
CA ASP A 157 6.37 46.21 24.40
C ASP A 157 6.80 46.52 22.94
N LEU A 158 5.85 46.94 22.09
CA LEU A 158 6.05 47.11 20.64
C LEU A 158 7.19 48.08 20.30
N THR A 159 7.46 49.02 21.20
CA THR A 159 8.53 50.02 21.04
C THR A 159 9.94 49.47 21.29
N THR A 160 10.06 48.25 21.83
CA THR A 160 11.33 47.58 22.15
C THR A 160 11.54 46.27 21.39
N PHE A 161 10.62 45.88 20.51
CA PHE A 161 10.70 44.62 19.76
C PHE A 161 11.98 44.52 18.93
N GLN A 162 12.89 43.63 19.33
CA GLN A 162 14.03 43.19 18.54
C GLN A 162 13.70 41.80 18.00
N PRO A 163 13.38 41.62 16.71
CA PRO A 163 13.00 40.31 16.19
C PRO A 163 14.20 39.36 16.26
N VAL A 164 14.24 38.51 17.28
CA VAL A 164 15.36 37.58 17.47
C VAL A 164 15.26 36.40 16.50
N LYS A 165 14.06 36.08 15.97
CA LYS A 165 13.84 34.95 15.04
C LYS A 165 12.73 35.27 14.03
N ALA A 166 13.09 35.40 12.74
CA ALA A 166 12.13 35.55 11.65
C ALA A 166 11.56 34.19 11.22
N LEU A 167 10.28 34.17 10.83
CA LEU A 167 9.70 33.01 10.14
C LEU A 167 10.31 32.92 8.74
N ARG A 168 11.03 31.82 8.48
CA ARG A 168 11.63 31.53 7.18
C ARG A 168 10.69 30.63 6.37
N ILE A 169 10.29 31.09 5.19
CA ILE A 169 9.46 30.33 4.25
C ILE A 169 10.24 30.18 2.96
N TRP A 170 10.32 28.97 2.40
CA TRP A 170 10.93 28.76 1.08
C TRP A 170 9.85 28.59 0.01
N VAL A 171 9.91 29.39 -1.06
CA VAL A 171 9.03 29.26 -2.23
C VAL A 171 9.91 29.21 -3.48
N ASN A 172 9.79 28.13 -4.26
CA ASN A 172 10.58 27.89 -5.48
C ASN A 172 12.11 28.03 -5.27
N GLY A 173 12.61 27.59 -4.11
CA GLY A 173 14.03 27.69 -3.76
C GLY A 173 14.49 29.06 -3.25
N ILE A 174 13.59 30.03 -3.12
CA ILE A 174 13.86 31.37 -2.60
C ILE A 174 13.38 31.46 -1.15
N GLU A 175 14.24 31.93 -0.24
CA GLU A 175 13.90 32.20 1.16
C GLU A 175 13.16 33.55 1.29
N TYR A 176 12.00 33.52 1.92
CA TYR A 176 11.22 34.68 2.34
C TYR A 176 11.26 34.78 3.86
N ARG A 177 11.49 36.00 4.34
CA ARG A 177 11.47 36.32 5.77
C ARG A 177 10.26 37.18 6.03
N ILE A 178 9.31 36.66 6.79
CA ILE A 178 8.18 37.47 7.26
C ILE A 178 8.62 38.11 8.57
N ALA A 179 8.89 39.41 8.52
CA ALA A 179 8.92 40.26 9.70
C ALA A 179 7.49 40.77 9.91
N LEU A 180 6.96 40.66 11.14
CA LEU A 180 5.72 41.33 11.49
C LEU A 180 6.09 42.79 11.80
N ASP A 181 5.52 43.73 11.06
CA ASP A 181 5.72 45.16 11.32
C ASP A 181 5.16 45.52 12.70
N PRO A 182 5.87 46.34 13.50
CA PRO A 182 5.26 46.98 14.63
C PRO A 182 4.24 48.01 14.13
N VAL A 183 2.98 47.91 14.61
CA VAL A 183 1.99 48.99 14.47
C VAL A 183 2.30 50.10 15.46
#